data_AF-A0A920TNF3-F1
#
_entry.id   AF-A0A920TNF3-F1
#
_cell.length_a   1.000
_cell.length_b   1.000
_cell.length_c   1.000
_cell.angle_alpha   90.00
_cell.angle_beta   90.00
_cell.angle_gamma   90.00
#
_symmetry.space_group_name_H-M   'P 1'
#
loop_
_entity.id
_entity.type
_entity.pdbx_description
1 polymer ?
#
loop_
_entity_poly.entity_id
_entity_poly.type
_entity_poly.pdbx_seq_one_letter_code
_entity_poly.pdbx_strand_id
1 'polypeptide(L)'
;MLTKDENIVDVTISVQYQINNPEKYVLDIRNPDNSLAQATESALRHVVGSSIMDDALTTGREQIAQLTKARLQDYLDRYETGLQVGNCKH
;
A
#
# COMPACT_ATOMS: atom_id res chain seq x y z
N MET A 1 -0.65 -13.73 -3.45
CA MET A 1 0.77 -13.43 -3.10
C MET A 1 1.35 -14.57 -2.28
N LEU A 2 2.67 -14.78 -2.31
CA LEU A 2 3.35 -15.82 -1.52
C LEU A 2 3.83 -15.22 -0.18
N THR A 3 3.51 -15.86 0.93
CA THR A 3 4.01 -15.48 2.27
C THR A 3 5.37 -16.10 2.55
N LYS A 4 5.99 -15.74 3.67
CA LYS A 4 7.31 -16.24 4.08
C LYS A 4 7.34 -17.77 4.26
N ASP A 5 6.22 -18.37 4.64
CA ASP A 5 6.08 -19.82 4.85
C ASP A 5 5.53 -20.54 3.61
N GLU A 6 5.75 -19.95 2.43
CA GLU A 6 5.38 -20.52 1.13
C GLU A 6 3.86 -20.75 0.94
N ASN A 7 3.03 -20.06 1.71
CA ASN A 7 1.58 -20.13 1.54
C ASN A 7 1.08 -19.15 0.48
N ILE A 8 0.07 -19.57 -0.29
CA ILE A 8 -0.62 -18.72 -1.26
C ILE A 8 -1.81 -18.06 -0.56
N VAL A 9 -1.77 -16.73 -0.47
CA VAL A 9 -2.86 -15.93 0.10
C VAL A 9 -3.39 -14.94 -0.93
N ASP A 10 -4.70 -14.79 -0.97
CA ASP A 10 -5.36 -13.72 -1.71
C ASP A 10 -5.75 -12.60 -0.73
N VAL A 11 -5.26 -11.40 -0.96
CA VAL A 11 -5.43 -10.25 -0.07
C VAL A 11 -5.91 -9.07 -0.89
N THR A 12 -7.15 -8.68 -0.64
CA THR A 12 -7.74 -7.49 -1.22
C THR A 12 -7.65 -6.36 -0.21
N ILE A 13 -7.17 -5.20 -0.64
CA ILE A 13 -7.11 -3.99 0.18
C ILE A 13 -7.73 -2.81 -0.59
N SER A 14 -8.58 -2.07 0.10
CA SER A 14 -9.15 -0.82 -0.40
C SER A 14 -8.37 0.35 0.18
N VAL A 15 -7.70 1.12 -0.66
CA VAL A 15 -6.94 2.30 -0.26
C VAL A 15 -7.73 3.56 -0.58
N GLN A 16 -7.94 4.40 0.42
CA GLN A 16 -8.44 5.77 0.24
C GLN A 16 -7.27 6.75 0.30
N TYR A 17 -7.23 7.70 -0.63
CA TYR A 17 -6.23 8.74 -0.71
C TYR A 17 -6.87 10.11 -0.92
N GLN A 18 -6.12 11.16 -0.57
CA GLN A 18 -6.49 12.53 -0.81
C GLN A 18 -5.31 13.26 -1.46
N ILE A 19 -5.62 14.22 -2.33
CA ILE A 19 -4.61 15.08 -2.96
C ILE A 19 -4.31 16.19 -1.95
N ASN A 20 -3.13 16.14 -1.34
CA ASN A 20 -2.68 17.15 -0.39
C ASN A 20 -1.93 18.28 -1.12
N ASN A 21 -1.16 17.96 -2.17
CA ASN A 21 -0.48 18.94 -3.00
C ASN A 21 -0.84 18.76 -4.49
N PRO A 22 -1.74 19.61 -5.04
CA PRO A 22 -2.19 19.48 -6.42
C PRO A 22 -1.12 19.89 -7.45
N GLU A 23 -0.15 20.75 -7.11
CA GLU A 23 0.95 21.08 -8.03
C GLU A 23 1.81 19.84 -8.29
N LYS A 24 2.22 19.15 -7.23
CA LYS A 24 2.97 17.90 -7.32
C LYS A 24 2.20 16.80 -8.06
N TYR A 25 0.90 16.68 -7.79
CA TYR A 25 0.03 15.69 -8.42
C TYR A 25 -0.11 15.87 -9.94
N VAL A 26 -0.17 17.12 -10.42
CA VAL A 26 -0.40 17.43 -11.84
C VAL A 26 0.90 17.59 -12.62
N LEU A 27 1.98 18.03 -11.98
CA LEU A 27 3.22 18.43 -12.67
C LEU A 27 4.31 17.37 -12.63
N ASP A 28 4.47 16.64 -11.51
CA ASP A 28 5.59 15.72 -11.32
C ASP A 28 5.28 14.29 -11.78
N ILE A 29 4.01 13.92 -11.87
CA ILE A 29 3.61 12.55 -12.21
C ILE A 29 2.71 12.49 -13.43
N ARG A 30 3.22 11.77 -14.44
CA ARG A 30 2.56 11.61 -15.73
C ARG A 30 1.24 10.82 -15.66
N ASN A 31 1.10 9.89 -14.71
CA ASN A 31 -0.13 9.12 -14.44
C ASN A 31 -0.22 8.75 -12.95
N PRO A 32 -0.78 9.63 -12.09
CA PRO A 32 -0.76 9.43 -10.65
C PRO A 32 -1.54 8.20 -10.18
N ASP A 33 -2.66 7.87 -10.83
CA ASP A 33 -3.45 6.68 -10.49
C ASP A 33 -2.68 5.38 -10.74
N ASN A 34 -1.93 5.30 -11.85
CA ASN A 34 -1.10 4.13 -12.14
C ASN A 34 0.08 4.01 -11.17
N SER A 35 0.74 5.14 -10.85
CA SER A 35 1.83 5.16 -9.86
C SER A 35 1.34 4.72 -8.49
N LEU A 36 0.15 5.17 -8.08
CA LEU A 36 -0.49 4.76 -6.84
C LEU A 36 -0.80 3.26 -6.83
N ALA A 37 -1.36 2.73 -7.90
CA ALA A 37 -1.66 1.30 -8.01
C ALA A 37 -0.38 0.44 -7.90
N GLN A 38 0.68 0.81 -8.62
CA GLN A 38 1.97 0.10 -8.57
C GLN A 38 2.64 0.20 -7.20
N ALA A 39 2.58 1.37 -6.57
CA ALA A 39 3.10 1.58 -5.22
C ALA A 39 2.33 0.73 -4.20
N THR A 40 0.99 0.64 -4.35
CA THR A 40 0.12 -0.17 -3.49
C THR A 40 0.44 -1.65 -3.62
N GLU A 41 0.58 -2.15 -4.85
CA GLU A 41 0.94 -3.55 -5.10
C GLU A 41 2.33 -3.88 -4.53
N SER A 42 3.29 -2.98 -4.71
CA SER A 42 4.65 -3.13 -4.18
C SER A 42 4.68 -3.14 -2.65
N ALA A 43 3.93 -2.23 -2.01
CA ALA A 43 3.81 -2.17 -0.56
C ALA A 43 3.15 -3.43 0.00
N LEU A 44 2.03 -3.86 -0.59
CA LEU A 44 1.32 -5.07 -0.19
C LEU A 44 2.22 -6.31 -0.33
N ARG A 45 2.92 -6.44 -1.46
CA ARG A 45 3.87 -7.55 -1.69
C ARG A 45 4.98 -7.60 -0.65
N HIS A 46 5.48 -6.44 -0.25
CA HIS A 46 6.52 -6.35 0.76
C HIS A 46 6.01 -6.81 2.13
N VAL A 47 4.82 -6.35 2.53
CA VAL A 47 4.24 -6.67 3.83
C VAL A 47 3.81 -8.15 3.89
N VAL A 48 3.14 -8.65 2.85
CA VAL A 48 2.68 -10.05 2.79
C VAL A 48 3.86 -11.01 2.64
N GLY A 49 4.88 -10.66 1.84
CA GLY A 49 6.08 -11.49 1.68
C GLY A 49 6.98 -11.55 2.92
N SER A 50 6.86 -10.58 3.83
CA SER A 50 7.59 -10.57 5.11
C SER A 50 6.80 -11.14 6.28
N SER A 51 5.50 -11.41 6.10
CA SER A 51 4.58 -11.92 7.14
C SER A 51 4.44 -13.46 7.09
N ILE A 52 4.19 -14.05 8.27
CA ILE A 52 3.98 -15.48 8.53
C ILE A 52 2.45 -15.72 8.55
N MET A 53 1.95 -16.82 7.97
CA MET A 53 0.53 -16.98 7.64
C MET A 53 -0.45 -16.82 8.84
N ASP A 54 -0.05 -17.22 10.05
CA ASP A 54 -0.91 -17.15 11.24
C ASP A 54 -1.26 -15.71 11.67
N ASP A 55 -0.39 -14.73 11.39
CA ASP A 55 -0.73 -13.33 11.66
C ASP A 55 -1.79 -12.82 10.66
N ALA A 56 -1.77 -13.27 9.40
CA ALA A 56 -2.60 -12.69 8.33
C ALA A 56 -4.12 -12.95 8.44
N LEU A 57 -4.58 -13.87 9.29
CA LEU A 57 -5.97 -14.36 9.29
C LEU A 57 -6.90 -13.64 10.29
N THR A 58 -6.40 -13.15 11.42
CA THR A 58 -7.27 -12.62 12.51
C THR A 58 -6.78 -11.29 13.09
N THR A 59 -5.56 -11.22 13.60
CA THR A 59 -5.00 -10.01 14.24
C THR A 59 -4.15 -9.18 13.26
N GLY A 60 -3.51 -9.83 12.30
CA GLY A 60 -2.61 -9.19 11.35
C GLY A 60 -3.30 -8.58 10.14
N ARG A 61 -4.61 -8.71 9.91
CA ARG A 61 -5.26 -7.96 8.80
C ARG A 61 -5.23 -6.45 9.03
N GLU A 62 -5.57 -6.01 10.24
CA GLU A 62 -5.42 -4.60 10.62
C GLU A 62 -3.96 -4.18 10.61
N GLN A 63 -3.07 -5.05 11.11
CA GLN A 63 -1.63 -4.76 11.13
C GLN A 63 -1.04 -4.66 9.71
N ILE A 64 -1.44 -5.55 8.79
CA ILE A 64 -1.08 -5.51 7.37
C ILE A 64 -1.62 -4.23 6.74
N ALA A 65 -2.87 -3.84 7.03
CA ALA A 65 -3.43 -2.60 6.50
C ALA A 65 -2.65 -1.36 6.99
N GLN A 66 -2.28 -1.32 8.28
CA GLN A 66 -1.48 -0.23 8.86
C GLN A 66 -0.04 -0.20 8.31
N LEU A 67 0.62 -1.36 8.22
CA LEU A 67 1.96 -1.47 7.66
C LEU A 67 1.97 -1.11 6.16
N THR A 68 0.98 -1.59 5.41
CA THR A 68 0.82 -1.26 3.99
C THR A 68 0.55 0.23 3.82
N LYS A 69 -0.30 0.84 4.66
CA LYS A 69 -0.53 2.30 4.67
C LYS A 69 0.76 3.07 4.88
N ALA A 70 1.51 2.75 5.93
CA ALA A 70 2.76 3.43 6.26
C ALA A 70 3.79 3.31 5.12
N ARG A 71 3.89 2.10 4.54
CA ARG A 71 4.80 1.83 3.43
C ARG A 71 4.37 2.52 2.14
N LEU A 72 3.07 2.54 1.85
CA LEU A 72 2.52 3.22 0.70
C LEU A 72 2.76 4.73 0.79
N GLN A 73 2.56 5.34 1.97
CA GLN A 73 2.87 6.75 2.18
C GLN A 73 4.35 7.04 1.92
N ASP A 74 5.28 6.21 2.42
CA ASP A 74 6.72 6.37 2.16
C ASP A 74 7.03 6.35 0.65
N TYR A 75 6.42 5.43 -0.11
CA TYR A 75 6.60 5.39 -1.56
C TYR A 75 6.04 6.63 -2.24
N LEU A 76 4.84 7.07 -1.86
CA LEU A 76 4.20 8.25 -2.44
C LEU A 76 4.93 9.55 -2.12
N ASP A 77 5.52 9.65 -0.93
CA ASP A 77 6.36 10.77 -0.52
C ASP A 77 7.68 10.79 -1.30
N ARG A 78 8.31 9.63 -1.50
CA ARG A 78 9.54 9.48 -2.29
C ARG A 78 9.34 9.78 -3.77
N TYR A 79 8.17 9.47 -4.31
CA TYR A 79 7.80 9.84 -5.67
C TYR A 79 7.29 11.27 -5.78
N GLU A 80 7.29 12.02 -4.68
CA GLU A 80 6.80 13.39 -4.59
C GLU A 80 5.40 13.56 -5.19
N THR A 81 4.54 12.57 -5.02
CA THR A 81 3.21 12.52 -5.66
C THR A 81 2.24 13.60 -5.18
N GLY A 82 2.51 14.19 -4.01
CA GLY A 82 1.56 15.07 -3.33
C GLY A 82 0.32 14.34 -2.79
N LEU A 83 0.31 13.01 -2.80
CA LEU A 83 -0.78 12.18 -2.32
C LEU A 83 -0.62 11.84 -0.83
N GLN A 84 -1.71 11.93 -0.10
CA GLN A 84 -1.79 11.50 1.30
C GLN A 84 -2.72 10.29 1.41
N VAL A 85 -2.19 9.20 1.97
CA VAL A 85 -2.92 7.96 2.21
C VAL A 85 -3.79 8.14 3.46
N GLY A 86 -5.10 8.03 3.27
CA GLY A 86 -6.11 8.11 4.31
C GLY A 86 -6.32 6.76 4.99
N ASN A 87 -7.45 6.13 4.72
CA ASN A 87 -7.81 4.85 5.32
C ASN A 87 -7.55 3.70 4.36
N CYS A 88 -6.89 2.65 4.86
CA CYS A 88 -6.79 1.36 4.19
C CYS A 88 -7.76 0.41 4.87
N LYS A 89 -8.74 -0.11 4.13
CA LYS A 89 -9.73 -1.09 4.63
C LYS A 89 -9.46 -2.46 3.99
N HIS A 90 -9.54 -3.49 4.81
CA HIS A 90 -9.57 -4.90 4.41
C HIS A 90 -11.00 -5.26 3.98
#